data_AF-A0A4R0R236-F1
#
_entry.id   AF-A0A4R0R236-F1
#
_cell.length_a   1.000
_cell.length_b   1.000
_cell.length_c   1.000
_cell.angle_alpha   90.00
_cell.angle_beta   90.00
_cell.angle_gamma   90.00
#
_symmetry.space_group_name_H-M   'P 1'
#
loop_
_entity.id
_entity.type
_entity.pdbx_description
1 polymer ?
#
loop_
_entity_poly.entity_id
_entity_poly.type
_entity_poly.pdbx_seq_one_letter_code
_entity_poly.pdbx_strand_id
1 'polypeptide(L)'
;MTQLHDLRLRLLVQQESERIADSQPTDLDLSVVQARCLCWLALLAEAHEDQASDAERRGDTEQAMGWFADSMRLRDVIQVVSSIEIPLPGASEEGDADGRYGDDDGGLSGEPPLAA
;
A
#
# COMPACT_ATOMS: atom_id res chain seq x y z
N MET A 1 24.57 7.34 -0.21
CA MET A 1 24.40 6.00 -0.83
C MET A 1 22.97 5.50 -0.67
N THR A 2 22.35 5.61 0.51
CA THR A 2 20.95 5.23 0.78
C THR A 2 19.89 6.03 0.02
N GLN A 3 20.08 7.34 -0.18
CA GLN A 3 19.10 8.19 -0.89
C GLN A 3 18.87 7.81 -2.37
N LEU A 4 19.92 7.38 -3.07
CA LEU A 4 19.81 6.97 -4.47
C LEU A 4 19.10 5.62 -4.58
N HIS A 5 19.32 4.73 -3.61
CA HIS A 5 18.62 3.46 -3.54
C HIS A 5 17.13 3.64 -3.23
N ASP A 6 16.80 4.56 -2.30
CA ASP A 6 15.43 4.91 -1.95
C ASP A 6 14.67 5.52 -3.14
N LEU A 7 15.29 6.47 -3.85
CA LEU A 7 14.71 7.05 -5.08
C LEU A 7 14.46 5.98 -6.15
N ARG A 8 15.43 5.07 -6.36
CA ARG A 8 15.29 3.98 -7.33
C ARG A 8 14.13 3.05 -6.95
N LEU A 9 13.98 2.73 -5.67
CA LEU A 9 12.88 1.91 -5.19
C LEU A 9 11.53 2.57 -5.43
N ARG A 10 11.39 3.86 -5.08
CA ARG A 10 10.16 4.64 -5.33
C ARG A 10 9.78 4.65 -6.81
N LEU A 11 10.75 4.88 -7.70
CA LEU A 11 10.50 4.87 -9.15
C LEU A 11 10.07 3.50 -9.69
N LEU A 12 10.66 2.41 -9.17
CA LEU A 12 10.24 1.05 -9.54
C LEU A 12 8.81 0.74 -9.08
N VAL A 13 8.47 1.13 -7.85
CA VAL A 13 7.11 0.98 -7.30
C VAL A 13 6.11 1.77 -8.15
N GLN A 14 6.44 3.03 -8.49
CA GLN A 14 5.59 3.86 -9.34
C GLN A 14 5.34 3.22 -10.71
N GLN A 15 6.41 2.79 -11.39
CA GLN A 15 6.32 2.18 -12.71
C GLN A 15 5.50 0.88 -12.69
N GLU A 16 5.69 0.04 -11.68
CA GLU A 16 4.93 -1.21 -11.53
C GLU A 16 3.45 -0.92 -11.23
N SER A 17 3.17 0.09 -10.40
CA SER A 17 1.80 0.52 -10.10
C SER A 17 1.07 1.02 -11.36
N GLU A 18 1.73 1.83 -12.19
CA GLU A 18 1.19 2.29 -13.47
C GLU A 18 0.90 1.10 -14.39
N ARG A 19 1.83 0.14 -14.48
CA ARG A 19 1.62 -1.07 -15.29
C ARG A 19 0.45 -1.91 -14.80
N ILE A 20 0.25 -2.04 -13.48
CA ILE A 20 -0.87 -2.78 -12.88
C ILE A 20 -2.19 -2.06 -13.18
N ALA A 21 -2.23 -0.74 -13.03
CA ALA A 21 -3.41 0.07 -13.35
C ALA A 21 -3.83 -0.08 -14.82
N ASP A 22 -2.86 -0.13 -15.74
CA ASP A 22 -3.13 -0.27 -17.18
C ASP A 22 -3.53 -1.70 -17.60
N SER A 23 -3.08 -2.73 -16.86
CA SER A 23 -3.19 -4.13 -17.28
C SER A 23 -4.27 -4.93 -16.54
N GLN A 24 -4.75 -4.46 -15.39
CA GLN A 24 -5.76 -5.18 -14.60
C GLN A 24 -7.15 -4.58 -14.81
N PRO A 25 -8.08 -5.30 -15.48
CA PRO A 25 -9.42 -4.81 -15.82
C PRO A 25 -10.42 -4.78 -14.66
N THR A 26 -9.97 -5.09 -13.44
CA THR A 26 -10.76 -5.10 -12.20
C THR A 26 -10.00 -4.28 -11.17
N ASP A 27 -10.70 -3.39 -10.44
CA ASP A 27 -10.18 -2.58 -9.33
C ASP A 27 -9.37 -3.43 -8.34
N LEU A 28 -8.09 -3.63 -8.62
CA LEU A 28 -7.18 -4.28 -7.70
C LEU A 28 -6.79 -3.22 -6.68
N ASP A 29 -7.41 -3.28 -5.52
CA ASP A 29 -7.06 -2.41 -4.41
C ASP A 29 -5.65 -2.78 -3.90
N LEU A 30 -4.67 -1.98 -4.30
CA LEU A 30 -3.27 -2.15 -3.92
C LEU A 30 -3.09 -2.10 -2.39
N SER A 31 -3.96 -1.39 -1.66
CA SER A 31 -3.92 -1.35 -0.19
C SER A 31 -4.25 -2.71 0.43
N VAL A 32 -5.22 -3.42 -0.16
CA VAL A 32 -5.56 -4.79 0.26
C VAL A 32 -4.41 -5.75 -0.05
N VAL A 33 -3.75 -5.60 -1.21
CA VAL A 33 -2.58 -6.40 -1.58
C VAL A 33 -1.45 -6.18 -0.58
N GLN A 34 -1.11 -4.92 -0.28
CA GLN A 34 -0.07 -4.57 0.69
C GLN A 34 -0.39 -5.13 2.08
N ALA A 35 -1.62 -4.96 2.56
CA ALA A 35 -2.06 -5.53 3.84
C ALA A 35 -1.88 -7.05 3.86
N ARG A 36 -2.24 -7.75 2.78
CA ARG A 36 -2.07 -9.20 2.67
C ARG A 36 -0.60 -9.61 2.67
N CYS A 37 0.26 -8.88 1.95
CA CYS A 37 1.71 -9.09 1.96
C CYS A 37 2.29 -8.93 3.36
N LEU A 38 1.92 -7.87 4.07
CA LEU A 38 2.36 -7.62 5.45
C LEU A 38 1.94 -8.74 6.40
N CYS A 39 0.71 -9.26 6.28
CA CYS A 39 0.28 -10.42 7.07
C CYS A 39 1.14 -11.66 6.81
N TRP A 40 1.43 -11.98 5.54
CA TRP A 40 2.26 -13.13 5.21
C TRP A 40 3.70 -12.99 5.70
N LEU A 41 4.28 -11.78 5.58
CA LEU A 41 5.63 -11.49 6.06
C LEU A 41 5.71 -11.61 7.59
N ALA A 42 4.69 -11.12 8.31
CA ALA A 42 4.62 -11.26 9.77
C ALA A 42 4.56 -12.73 10.20
N LEU A 43 3.73 -13.55 9.54
CA LEU A 43 3.64 -14.99 9.82
C LEU A 43 4.97 -15.71 9.56
N LEU A 44 5.70 -15.34 8.50
CA LEU A 44 7.01 -15.90 8.21
C LEU A 44 8.07 -15.50 9.25
N ALA A 45 8.06 -14.23 9.70
CA ALA A 45 8.98 -13.75 10.72
C ALA A 45 8.77 -14.50 12.05
N GLU A 46 7.51 -14.68 12.45
CA GLU A 46 7.12 -15.45 13.64
C GLU A 46 7.55 -16.92 13.52
N ALA A 47 7.31 -17.57 12.38
CA ALA A 47 7.74 -18.94 12.15
C ALA A 47 9.27 -19.10 12.26
N HIS A 48 10.06 -18.13 11.79
CA HIS A 48 11.51 -18.15 11.94
C HIS A 48 11.96 -17.94 13.39
N GLU A 49 11.25 -17.13 14.19
CA GLU A 49 11.51 -17.00 15.63
C GLU A 49 11.25 -18.31 16.39
N ASP A 50 10.17 -19.01 16.02
CA ASP A 50 9.86 -20.32 16.56
C ASP A 50 10.95 -21.34 16.19
N GLN A 51 11.42 -21.35 14.93
CA GLN A 51 12.53 -22.22 14.50
C GLN A 51 13.83 -21.89 15.24
N ALA A 52 14.13 -20.61 15.47
CA ALA A 52 15.29 -20.18 16.23
C ALA A 52 15.23 -20.71 17.68
N SER A 53 14.07 -20.55 18.32
CA SER A 53 13.82 -21.03 19.69
C SER A 53 13.95 -22.56 19.80
N ASP A 54 13.43 -23.29 18.80
CA ASP A 54 13.53 -24.75 18.76
C ASP A 54 14.96 -25.24 18.52
N ALA A 55 15.73 -24.56 17.68
CA ALA A 55 17.16 -24.85 17.48
C ALA A 55 17.96 -24.57 18.76
N GLU A 56 17.69 -23.46 19.44
CA GLU A 56 18.32 -23.11 20.71
C GLU A 56 18.05 -24.17 21.79
N ARG A 57 16.81 -24.65 21.92
CA ARG A 57 16.44 -25.74 22.85
C ARG A 57 17.18 -27.05 22.57
N ARG A 58 17.56 -27.29 21.31
CA ARG A 58 18.35 -28.47 20.89
C ARG A 58 19.86 -28.25 21.07
N GLY A 59 20.29 -27.05 21.49
CA GLY A 59 21.69 -26.67 21.63
C GLY A 59 22.39 -26.33 20.31
N ASP A 60 21.64 -26.22 19.20
CA ASP A 60 22.18 -25.87 17.89
C ASP A 60 22.22 -24.36 17.71
N THR A 61 23.25 -23.76 18.32
CA THR A 61 23.42 -22.30 18.34
C THR A 61 23.63 -21.70 16.95
N GLU A 62 24.27 -22.42 16.02
CA GLU A 62 24.52 -21.93 14.67
C GLU A 62 23.21 -21.82 13.88
N GLN A 63 22.36 -22.87 13.91
CA GLN A 63 21.06 -22.80 13.27
C GLN A 63 20.14 -21.78 13.95
N ALA A 64 20.16 -21.68 15.28
CA ALA A 64 19.37 -20.69 16.01
C ALA A 64 19.72 -19.26 15.57
N MET A 65 21.02 -18.96 15.43
CA MET A 65 21.49 -17.66 14.93
C MET A 65 21.08 -17.40 13.48
N GLY A 66 21.12 -18.43 12.61
CA GLY A 66 20.66 -18.33 11.23
C GLY A 66 19.18 -17.94 11.13
N TRP A 67 18.31 -18.68 11.83
CA TRP A 67 16.87 -18.41 11.86
C TRP A 67 16.55 -17.04 12.46
N PHE A 68 17.24 -16.66 13.55
CA PHE A 68 17.07 -15.34 14.14
C PHE A 68 17.46 -14.22 13.16
N ALA A 69 18.58 -14.36 12.46
CA ALA A 69 19.01 -13.39 11.45
C ALA A 69 18.00 -13.26 10.30
N ASP A 70 17.35 -14.35 9.93
CA ASP A 70 16.33 -14.34 8.88
C ASP A 70 15.02 -13.71 9.36
N SER A 71 14.60 -13.94 10.60
CA SER A 71 13.48 -13.19 11.21
C SER A 71 13.77 -11.69 11.23
N MET A 72 14.97 -11.27 11.66
CA MET A 72 15.37 -9.86 11.66
C MET A 72 15.31 -9.24 10.27
N ARG A 73 15.80 -9.94 9.24
CA ARG A 73 15.70 -9.50 7.84
C ARG A 73 14.25 -9.37 7.38
N LEU A 74 13.36 -10.28 7.79
CA LEU A 74 11.93 -10.17 7.47
C LEU A 74 11.29 -8.95 8.14
N ARG A 75 11.70 -8.58 9.37
CA ARG A 75 11.22 -7.34 10.01
C ARG A 75 11.66 -6.09 9.25
N ASP A 76 12.88 -6.07 8.72
CA ASP A 76 13.34 -4.98 7.85
C ASP A 76 12.49 -4.90 6.57
N VAL A 77 12.18 -6.05 5.95
CA VAL A 77 11.31 -6.10 4.76
C VAL A 77 9.88 -5.64 5.08
N ILE A 78 9.32 -6.01 6.22
CA ILE A 78 8.01 -5.51 6.69
C ILE A 78 8.02 -3.98 6.75
N GLN A 79 9.11 -3.40 7.28
CA GLN A 79 9.23 -1.95 7.40
C GLN A 79 9.31 -1.28 6.02
N VAL A 80 10.04 -1.87 5.07
CA VAL A 80 10.09 -1.39 3.67
C VAL A 80 8.72 -1.46 3.02
N VAL A 81 8.02 -2.60 3.10
CA VAL A 81 6.69 -2.77 2.48
C VAL A 81 5.67 -1.82 3.11
N SER A 82 5.72 -1.62 4.43
CA SER A 82 4.86 -0.67 5.14
C SER A 82 5.12 0.79 4.73
N SER A 83 6.36 1.13 4.36
CA SER A 83 6.72 2.48 3.90
C SER A 83 6.30 2.81 2.47
N ILE A 84 5.77 1.84 1.72
CA ILE A 84 5.28 2.06 0.36
C ILE A 84 3.99 2.88 0.44
N GLU A 85 4.05 4.11 -0.07
CA GLU A 85 2.87 4.96 -0.27
C GLU A 85 2.07 4.43 -1.46
N ILE A 86 0.80 4.10 -1.23
CA ILE A 86 -0.11 3.65 -2.27
C ILE A 86 -0.95 4.85 -2.70
N PRO A 87 -0.87 5.28 -3.97
CA PRO A 87 -1.69 6.37 -4.45
C PRO A 87 -3.17 5.95 -4.37
N LEU A 88 -3.98 6.78 -3.69
CA LEU A 88 -5.41 6.56 -3.60
C LEU A 88 -6.03 6.83 -4.99
N PRO A 89 -6.88 5.92 -5.50
CA PRO A 89 -7.62 6.18 -6.73
C PRO A 89 -8.50 7.43 -6.53
N GLY A 90 -8.27 8.47 -7.34
CA GLY A 90 -9.01 9.75 -7.31
C GLY A 90 -8.26 10.96 -6.74
N ALA A 91 -7.07 10.80 -6.14
CA ALA A 91 -6.31 11.93 -5.60
C ALA A 91 -5.65 12.82 -6.67
N SER A 92 -5.69 12.41 -7.95
CA SER A 92 -5.04 13.11 -9.07
C SER A 92 -5.95 14.11 -9.82
N GLU A 93 -7.23 14.29 -9.44
CA GLU A 93 -8.18 15.09 -10.23
C GLU A 93 -8.78 16.34 -9.57
N GLU A 94 -8.48 16.69 -8.32
CA GLU A 94 -9.13 17.85 -7.65
C GLU A 94 -8.23 19.09 -7.49
N GLY A 95 -7.36 19.33 -8.48
CA GLY A 95 -6.33 20.38 -8.41
C GLY A 95 -6.31 21.42 -9.53
N ASP A 96 -7.30 21.50 -10.42
CA ASP A 96 -7.34 22.58 -11.43
C ASP A 96 -8.73 22.74 -12.08
N ALA A 97 -9.66 23.42 -11.40
CA ALA A 97 -10.86 23.97 -12.05
C ALA A 97 -11.46 25.13 -11.25
N ASP A 98 -10.66 26.17 -10.97
CA ASP A 98 -11.22 27.47 -10.61
C ASP A 98 -11.33 28.36 -11.87
N GLY A 99 -12.58 28.63 -12.28
CA GLY A 99 -12.97 29.86 -12.96
C GLY A 99 -13.06 29.90 -14.50
N ARG A 100 -14.27 29.66 -15.06
CA ARG A 100 -14.88 30.55 -16.09
C ARG A 100 -16.39 30.32 -16.31
N TYR A 101 -17.19 31.27 -15.82
CA TYR A 101 -18.50 31.82 -16.25
C TYR A 101 -19.39 31.17 -17.35
N GLY A 102 -20.71 31.21 -17.07
CA GLY A 102 -21.84 31.28 -18.03
C GLY A 102 -23.12 30.73 -17.39
N ASP A 103 -23.86 31.48 -16.55
CA ASP A 103 -25.02 32.31 -16.96
C ASP A 103 -25.92 31.65 -18.02
N ASP A 104 -27.06 31.08 -17.59
CA ASP A 104 -28.31 31.09 -18.36
C ASP A 104 -29.49 31.01 -17.37
N ASP A 105 -30.14 32.15 -17.22
CA ASP A 105 -31.39 32.41 -16.52
C ASP A 105 -32.59 32.05 -17.43
N GLY A 106 -33.65 31.49 -16.84
CA GLY A 106 -35.01 31.65 -17.38
C GLY A 106 -35.75 30.38 -17.81
N GLY A 107 -36.69 29.91 -16.97
CA GLY A 107 -37.64 28.86 -17.36
C GLY A 107 -38.71 28.52 -16.31
N LEU A 108 -39.58 29.49 -16.02
CA LEU A 108 -40.74 29.41 -15.12
C LEU A 108 -41.74 28.29 -15.48
N SER A 109 -42.19 27.50 -14.48
CA SER A 109 -43.53 26.86 -14.28
C SER A 109 -43.41 25.73 -13.24
N GLY A 110 -44.12 25.61 -12.12
CA GLY A 110 -45.17 26.40 -11.48
C GLY A 110 -45.46 25.84 -10.06
N GLU A 111 -45.86 26.78 -9.19
CA GLU A 111 -46.58 26.72 -7.89
C GLU A 111 -46.10 25.88 -6.66
N PRO A 112 -46.08 26.47 -5.44
CA PRO A 112 -45.70 25.85 -4.15
C PRO A 112 -46.92 25.33 -3.34
N PRO A 113 -46.76 24.75 -2.12
CA PRO A 113 -47.64 23.70 -1.58
C PRO A 113 -48.77 24.21 -0.67
N LEU A 114 -49.84 23.42 -0.49
CA LEU A 114 -50.75 23.56 0.66
C LEU A 114 -51.00 22.21 1.35
N ALA A 115 -50.62 22.17 2.61
CA ALA A 115 -51.11 21.23 3.60
C ALA A 115 -52.52 21.64 4.06
N ALA A 116 -53.42 20.66 4.21
CA ALA A 116 -54.59 20.71 5.06
C ALA A 116 -54.92 19.30 5.53
#